data_AF-A0A812FMH7-F1
#
_entry.id   AF-A0A812FMH7-F1
#
_cell.length_a   1.000
_cell.length_b   1.000
_cell.length_c   1.000
_cell.angle_alpha   90.00
_cell.angle_beta   90.00
_cell.angle_gamma   90.00
#
_symmetry.space_group_name_H-M   'P 1'
#
loop_
_entity.id
_entity.type
_entity.pdbx_description
1 polymer ?
#
loop_
_entity_poly.entity_id
_entity_poly.type
_entity_poly.pdbx_seq_one_letter_code
_entity_poly.pdbx_strand_id
1 'polypeptide(L)'
;MVNPTNKISQSPVPSLDQFRSVAAQKDDRVISKRGKVKEPSTFHKGQKFAAVSEHLLRSKYPKYFQENIKTHLDLKQALLKEEKPQTALLAFSLVSPSGYRGEPLTERKILEVVNLLEEVKIDGSAYENLKGTFDSISHDPRLQVSLEKQHPGKMDGFGAELLEMAKEKLKGTGVNAAINLALPGVGLLVATGRELHKAAVNGDAEAYHHQLDLIAQLPGRDQRLALPMQQTLAHGHATLSTEGAVTATLGMATGSLGAFGVNSVGTAGVLPLAKEAIGSAAASGLISGSGFVAGQAGSYGLNNEAQEVLRQDPMSGVLPRIEVSNSKGDFTFSMQDAASVRALMAYLGPKEDKSMTSPQAPKEAQEMETARLTLKKMLGSDASEHLVPDVDPVLKLSVEDAPSQTESVANGAFKKLLSEDWDWLMPAVRAIDQGKAQDINKTLTYKLPLDAANGRVYLDKSPNLSEGQLSALEKLGSPSQLRLMYLAEGWI
;
A
#
# COMPACT_ATOMS: atom_id res chain seq x y z
N MET A 1 -50.28 -15.57 -11.94
CA MET A 1 -49.82 -16.70 -11.10
C MET A 1 -48.32 -16.87 -11.29
N VAL A 2 -47.64 -17.11 -10.18
CA VAL A 2 -46.17 -17.17 -9.99
C VAL A 2 -45.60 -18.50 -10.53
N ASN A 3 -44.35 -18.42 -11.03
CA ASN A 3 -43.32 -19.42 -11.43
C ASN A 3 -43.41 -20.87 -10.88
N PRO A 4 -42.70 -21.91 -11.45
CA PRO A 4 -41.27 -21.88 -11.87
C PRO A 4 -40.89 -22.73 -13.12
N THR A 5 -39.79 -22.49 -13.85
CA THR A 5 -38.44 -22.97 -13.50
C THR A 5 -37.40 -22.41 -14.50
N ASN A 6 -36.67 -21.35 -14.14
CA ASN A 6 -35.39 -21.05 -14.78
C ASN A 6 -34.32 -21.93 -14.12
N LYS A 7 -33.84 -22.95 -14.85
CA LYS A 7 -32.63 -23.67 -14.47
C LYS A 7 -31.46 -22.68 -14.43
N ILE A 8 -30.96 -22.42 -13.23
CA ILE A 8 -29.64 -21.83 -13.01
C ILE A 8 -28.64 -22.74 -13.70
N SER A 9 -28.11 -22.29 -14.84
CA SER A 9 -27.02 -22.96 -15.55
C SER A 9 -25.81 -22.97 -14.61
N GLN A 10 -25.56 -24.11 -13.99
CA GLN A 10 -24.28 -24.40 -13.34
C GLN A 10 -23.19 -24.17 -14.37
N SER A 11 -22.26 -23.26 -14.08
CA SER A 11 -21.08 -23.07 -14.94
C SER A 11 -20.29 -24.38 -14.94
N PRO A 12 -19.89 -24.91 -16.11
CA PRO A 12 -19.21 -26.20 -16.18
C PRO A 12 -17.86 -26.12 -15.47
N VAL A 13 -17.60 -27.11 -14.61
CA VAL A 13 -16.30 -27.32 -13.95
C VAL A 13 -15.25 -27.51 -15.06
N PRO A 14 -14.16 -26.73 -15.10
CA PRO A 14 -13.12 -26.88 -16.12
C PRO A 14 -12.44 -28.25 -16.01
N SER A 15 -12.16 -28.86 -17.16
CA SER A 15 -11.43 -30.14 -17.22
C SER A 15 -9.98 -29.97 -16.74
N LEU A 16 -9.58 -30.81 -15.79
CA LEU A 16 -8.20 -30.91 -15.29
C LEU A 16 -7.18 -31.21 -16.41
N ASP A 17 -7.59 -31.95 -17.44
CA ASP A 17 -6.72 -32.28 -18.57
C ASP A 17 -6.53 -31.07 -19.51
N GLN A 18 -7.56 -30.24 -19.68
CA GLN A 18 -7.42 -28.95 -20.37
C GLN A 18 -6.54 -27.97 -19.59
N PHE A 19 -6.63 -27.97 -18.25
CA PHE A 19 -5.74 -27.17 -17.41
C PHE A 19 -4.29 -27.59 -17.59
N ARG A 20 -4.01 -28.90 -17.51
CA ARG A 20 -2.66 -29.46 -17.67
C ARG A 20 -2.10 -29.23 -19.06
N SER A 21 -2.89 -29.36 -20.13
CA SER A 21 -2.38 -29.18 -21.49
C SER A 21 -2.00 -27.74 -21.82
N VAL A 22 -2.70 -26.75 -21.27
CA VAL A 22 -2.41 -25.32 -21.46
C VAL A 22 -1.32 -24.84 -20.51
N ALA A 23 -1.34 -25.28 -19.24
CA ALA A 23 -0.30 -24.96 -18.25
C ALA A 23 1.06 -25.61 -18.59
N ALA A 24 1.06 -26.80 -19.20
CA ALA A 24 2.30 -27.49 -19.56
C ALA A 24 3.02 -26.86 -20.77
N GLN A 25 2.33 -26.04 -21.57
CA GLN A 25 2.90 -25.44 -22.78
C GLN A 25 3.55 -24.06 -22.55
N LYS A 26 3.21 -23.32 -21.47
CA LYS A 26 3.82 -22.03 -21.10
C LYS A 26 3.75 -21.79 -19.58
N ASP A 27 4.79 -21.18 -19.00
CA ASP A 27 4.94 -20.84 -17.56
C ASP A 27 3.98 -19.73 -17.04
N ASP A 28 2.91 -19.43 -17.78
CA ASP A 28 1.97 -18.36 -17.46
C ASP A 28 0.76 -18.85 -16.63
N ARG A 29 0.23 -17.98 -15.76
CA ARG A 29 -1.00 -18.25 -14.99
C ARG A 29 -2.19 -18.51 -15.91
N VAL A 30 -2.76 -19.71 -15.87
CA VAL A 30 -3.91 -20.08 -16.69
C VAL A 30 -5.22 -19.60 -16.06
N ILE A 31 -6.14 -19.05 -16.86
CA ILE A 31 -7.43 -18.55 -16.38
C ILE A 31 -8.56 -19.45 -16.87
N SER A 32 -9.46 -19.83 -15.96
CA SER A 32 -10.76 -20.43 -16.34
C SER A 32 -11.82 -19.35 -16.47
N LYS A 33 -12.34 -19.14 -17.69
CA LYS A 33 -13.50 -18.26 -17.93
C LYS A 33 -14.61 -19.06 -18.60
N ARG A 34 -15.76 -19.18 -17.92
CA ARG A 34 -16.93 -19.97 -18.38
C ARG A 34 -16.59 -21.46 -18.65
N GLY A 35 -15.79 -22.07 -17.78
CA GLY A 35 -15.40 -23.48 -17.87
C GLY A 35 -14.37 -23.83 -18.96
N LYS A 36 -13.83 -22.83 -19.66
CA LYS A 36 -12.71 -22.99 -20.60
C LYS A 36 -11.43 -22.40 -20.02
N VAL A 37 -10.40 -23.24 -20.01
CA VAL A 37 -9.02 -22.90 -19.68
C VAL A 37 -8.40 -22.15 -20.87
N LYS A 38 -7.86 -20.95 -20.64
CA LYS A 38 -7.20 -20.14 -21.68
C LYS A 38 -5.89 -19.54 -21.18
N GLU A 39 -4.96 -19.31 -22.10
CA GLU A 39 -3.78 -18.47 -21.85
C GLU A 39 -4.23 -17.08 -21.36
N PRO A 40 -3.52 -16.51 -20.36
CA PRO A 40 -3.78 -15.14 -19.95
C PRO A 40 -3.51 -14.22 -21.14
N SER A 41 -4.45 -13.33 -21.46
CA SER A 41 -4.21 -12.30 -22.47
C SER A 41 -3.08 -11.37 -22.00
N THR A 42 -2.40 -10.68 -22.93
CA THR A 42 -1.42 -9.60 -22.64
C THR A 42 -1.92 -8.52 -21.69
N PHE A 43 -3.23 -8.40 -21.50
CA PHE A 43 -3.85 -7.51 -20.54
C PHE A 43 -3.92 -8.10 -19.13
N HIS A 44 -3.70 -9.39 -18.90
CA HIS A 44 -3.86 -10.05 -17.61
C HIS A 44 -2.80 -9.61 -16.60
N LYS A 45 -3.23 -9.17 -15.40
CA LYS A 45 -2.36 -8.69 -14.32
C LYS A 45 -1.13 -9.57 -14.08
N GLY A 46 -1.28 -10.89 -14.16
CA GLY A 46 -0.18 -11.83 -13.90
C GLY A 46 0.95 -11.86 -14.95
N GLN A 47 0.68 -11.54 -16.22
CA GLN A 47 1.64 -11.73 -17.32
C GLN A 47 2.60 -10.53 -17.45
N LYS A 48 2.12 -9.31 -17.21
CA LYS A 48 2.96 -8.09 -17.27
C LYS A 48 3.84 -7.89 -16.03
N PHE A 49 3.39 -8.35 -14.86
CA PHE A 49 4.20 -8.31 -13.63
C PHE A 49 5.38 -9.27 -13.64
N ALA A 50 5.30 -10.34 -14.43
CA ALA A 50 6.48 -11.14 -14.76
C ALA A 50 7.48 -10.25 -15.50
N ALA A 51 7.15 -9.74 -16.69
CA ALA A 51 8.05 -8.96 -17.56
C ALA A 51 8.93 -7.87 -16.87
N VAL A 52 8.41 -7.10 -15.90
CA VAL A 52 9.20 -6.09 -15.16
C VAL A 52 10.17 -6.74 -14.16
N SER A 53 9.68 -7.71 -13.39
CA SER A 53 10.50 -8.49 -12.46
C SER A 53 11.57 -9.27 -13.23
N GLU A 54 11.18 -9.82 -14.38
CA GLU A 54 12.02 -10.45 -15.38
C GLU A 54 13.15 -9.51 -15.84
N HIS A 55 12.85 -8.24 -16.16
CA HIS A 55 13.86 -7.28 -16.60
C HIS A 55 14.88 -6.93 -15.50
N LEU A 56 14.42 -6.73 -14.27
CA LEU A 56 15.29 -6.47 -13.11
C LEU A 56 16.14 -7.69 -12.75
N LEU A 57 15.55 -8.89 -12.77
CA LEU A 57 16.28 -10.15 -12.59
C LEU A 57 17.29 -10.36 -13.72
N ARG A 58 16.92 -10.13 -14.98
CA ARG A 58 17.82 -10.22 -16.14
C ARG A 58 18.99 -9.25 -16.07
N SER A 59 18.77 -8.04 -15.58
CA SER A 59 19.80 -6.98 -15.55
C SER A 59 20.71 -7.05 -14.33
N LYS A 60 20.16 -7.26 -13.12
CA LYS A 60 20.92 -7.27 -11.87
C LYS A 60 21.32 -8.66 -11.39
N TYR A 61 20.51 -9.68 -11.67
CA TYR A 61 20.71 -11.05 -11.18
C TYR A 61 20.60 -12.10 -12.30
N PRO A 62 21.39 -11.97 -13.40
CA PRO A 62 21.20 -12.73 -14.63
C PRO A 62 21.28 -14.25 -14.43
N LYS A 63 22.00 -14.73 -13.42
CA LYS A 63 22.16 -16.15 -13.10
C LYS A 63 20.84 -16.80 -12.67
N TYR A 64 20.09 -16.17 -11.77
CA TYR A 64 18.79 -16.67 -11.31
C TYR A 64 17.74 -16.67 -12.43
N PHE A 65 17.91 -15.80 -13.43
CA PHE A 65 17.08 -15.83 -14.63
C PHE A 65 17.50 -16.96 -15.61
N GLN A 66 18.81 -17.19 -15.78
CA GLN A 66 19.35 -18.22 -16.69
C GLN A 66 19.11 -19.66 -16.21
N GLU A 67 19.05 -19.88 -14.89
CA GLU A 67 18.87 -21.22 -14.31
C GLU A 67 17.45 -21.81 -14.46
N ASN A 68 16.50 -21.10 -15.10
CA ASN A 68 15.13 -21.54 -15.34
C ASN A 68 14.44 -22.02 -14.05
N ILE A 69 14.52 -21.18 -13.00
CA ILE A 69 13.99 -21.47 -11.67
C ILE A 69 12.45 -21.45 -11.73
N LYS A 70 11.82 -22.63 -11.69
CA LYS A 70 10.36 -22.77 -11.79
C LYS A 70 9.68 -23.05 -10.45
N THR A 71 10.41 -23.66 -9.51
CA THR A 71 9.86 -24.05 -8.22
C THR A 71 10.63 -23.45 -7.05
N HIS A 72 9.99 -23.40 -5.88
CA HIS A 72 10.65 -23.00 -4.63
C HIS A 72 11.85 -23.91 -4.30
N LEU A 73 11.80 -25.18 -4.69
CA LEU A 73 12.92 -26.12 -4.49
C LEU A 73 14.09 -25.78 -5.41
N ASP A 74 13.83 -25.44 -6.67
CA ASP A 74 14.85 -25.01 -7.62
C ASP A 74 15.54 -23.74 -7.12
N LEU A 75 14.75 -22.78 -6.60
CA LEU A 75 15.28 -21.54 -6.02
C LEU A 75 16.19 -21.84 -4.81
N LYS A 76 15.75 -22.73 -3.90
CA LYS A 76 16.57 -23.14 -2.75
C LYS A 76 17.89 -23.76 -3.20
N GLN A 77 17.87 -24.62 -4.21
CA GLN A 77 19.08 -25.25 -4.74
C GLN A 77 20.01 -24.25 -5.44
N ALA A 78 19.46 -23.29 -6.19
CA ALA A 78 20.21 -22.21 -6.81
C ALA A 78 20.95 -21.38 -5.74
N LEU A 79 20.25 -20.94 -4.69
CA LEU A 79 20.84 -20.19 -3.58
C LEU A 79 21.96 -20.96 -2.87
N LEU A 80 21.76 -22.27 -2.64
CA LEU A 80 22.75 -23.14 -1.99
C LEU A 80 24.00 -23.41 -2.84
N LYS A 81 23.92 -23.25 -4.17
CA LYS A 81 25.08 -23.34 -5.07
C LYS A 81 25.93 -22.08 -5.03
N GLU A 82 25.30 -20.92 -4.81
CA GLU A 82 26.00 -19.64 -4.83
C GLU A 82 26.63 -19.27 -3.48
N GLU A 83 25.98 -19.57 -2.37
CA GLU A 83 26.34 -19.03 -1.06
C GLU A 83 26.43 -20.09 0.05
N LYS A 84 27.00 -19.70 1.20
CA LYS A 84 27.08 -20.57 2.37
C LYS A 84 25.68 -21.06 2.78
N PRO A 85 25.53 -22.33 3.21
CA PRO A 85 24.23 -22.90 3.52
C PRO A 85 23.38 -22.08 4.50
N GLN A 86 24.00 -21.52 5.55
CA GLN A 86 23.30 -20.72 6.55
C GLN A 86 22.71 -19.42 5.96
N THR A 87 23.51 -18.66 5.20
CA THR A 87 23.11 -17.41 4.53
C THR A 87 22.02 -17.66 3.48
N ALA A 88 22.21 -18.68 2.65
CA ALA A 88 21.24 -19.06 1.61
C ALA A 88 19.89 -19.49 2.21
N LEU A 89 19.90 -20.29 3.29
CA LEU A 89 18.68 -20.73 3.95
C LEU A 89 17.98 -19.60 4.70
N LEU A 90 18.72 -18.64 5.26
CA LEU A 90 18.15 -17.46 5.91
C LEU A 90 17.41 -16.58 4.89
N ALA A 91 17.99 -16.32 3.71
CA ALA A 91 17.30 -15.61 2.64
C ALA A 91 16.08 -16.39 2.11
N PHE A 92 16.21 -17.71 1.92
CA PHE A 92 15.11 -18.56 1.48
C PHE A 92 13.95 -18.64 2.49
N SER A 93 14.21 -18.41 3.78
CA SER A 93 13.18 -18.44 4.82
C SER A 93 12.02 -17.48 4.58
N LEU A 94 12.23 -16.42 3.78
CA LEU A 94 11.20 -15.46 3.39
C LEU A 94 10.05 -16.09 2.60
N VAL A 95 10.33 -17.15 1.84
CA VAL A 95 9.35 -17.80 0.94
C VAL A 95 9.16 -19.28 1.25
N SER A 96 9.92 -19.84 2.19
CA SER A 96 9.82 -21.26 2.53
C SER A 96 8.42 -21.68 2.98
N PRO A 97 7.71 -20.95 3.87
CA PRO A 97 6.37 -21.37 4.31
C PRO A 97 5.37 -21.39 3.14
N SER A 98 5.38 -20.34 2.31
CA SER A 98 4.57 -20.26 1.08
C SER A 98 4.85 -21.41 0.11
N GLY A 99 6.12 -21.83 -0.01
CA GLY A 99 6.54 -22.95 -0.85
C GLY A 99 5.94 -24.28 -0.39
N TYR A 100 5.92 -24.55 0.92
CA TYR A 100 5.30 -25.77 1.47
C TYR A 100 3.78 -25.80 1.31
N ARG A 101 3.12 -24.63 1.33
CA ARG A 101 1.67 -24.50 1.13
C ARG A 101 1.24 -24.61 -0.35
N GLY A 102 2.20 -24.76 -1.27
CA GLY A 102 1.92 -24.90 -2.70
C GLY A 102 1.58 -23.58 -3.38
N GLU A 103 1.97 -22.44 -2.79
CA GLU A 103 1.83 -21.16 -3.49
C GLU A 103 2.76 -21.12 -4.72
N PRO A 104 2.36 -20.43 -5.81
CA PRO A 104 3.24 -20.26 -6.94
C PRO A 104 4.45 -19.40 -6.56
N LEU A 105 5.63 -19.82 -7.03
CA LEU A 105 6.82 -18.97 -7.03
C LEU A 105 6.64 -17.93 -8.14
N THR A 106 6.77 -16.66 -7.79
CA THR A 106 6.71 -15.57 -8.75
C THR A 106 8.09 -14.92 -8.87
N GLU A 107 8.37 -14.30 -10.00
CA GLU A 107 9.62 -13.56 -10.20
C GLU A 107 9.81 -12.45 -9.16
N ARG A 108 8.71 -11.83 -8.69
CA ARG A 108 8.75 -10.90 -7.56
C ARG A 108 9.30 -11.58 -6.29
N LYS A 109 8.81 -12.77 -5.95
CA LYS A 109 9.31 -13.54 -4.80
C LYS A 109 10.80 -13.89 -4.98
N ILE A 110 11.24 -14.20 -6.20
CA ILE A 110 12.67 -14.42 -6.50
C ILE A 110 13.47 -13.14 -6.26
N LEU A 111 13.02 -12.00 -6.80
CA LEU A 111 13.70 -10.71 -6.63
C LEU A 111 13.82 -10.31 -5.15
N GLU A 112 12.75 -10.54 -4.37
CA GLU A 112 12.77 -10.30 -2.92
C GLU A 112 13.81 -11.17 -2.20
N VAL A 113 13.86 -12.47 -2.51
CA VAL A 113 14.82 -13.39 -1.90
C VAL A 113 16.26 -13.04 -2.28
N VAL A 114 16.51 -12.65 -3.53
CA VAL A 114 17.86 -12.31 -3.99
C VAL A 114 18.30 -10.95 -3.45
N ASN A 115 17.41 -9.95 -3.35
CA ASN A 115 17.71 -8.69 -2.67
C ASN A 115 18.02 -8.92 -1.18
N LEU A 116 17.25 -9.78 -0.51
CA LEU A 116 17.52 -10.16 0.88
C LEU A 116 18.85 -10.90 1.01
N LEU A 117 19.21 -11.75 0.05
CA LEU A 117 20.49 -12.46 0.05
C LEU A 117 21.67 -11.49 0.09
N GLU A 118 21.66 -10.42 -0.71
CA GLU A 118 22.70 -9.38 -0.69
C GLU A 118 22.77 -8.66 0.67
N GLU A 119 21.64 -8.41 1.31
CA GLU A 119 21.59 -7.80 2.65
C GLU A 119 22.17 -8.73 3.72
N VAL A 120 21.77 -10.01 3.70
CA VAL A 120 22.18 -11.03 4.68
C VAL A 120 23.67 -11.40 4.53
N LYS A 121 24.27 -11.20 3.35
CA LYS A 121 25.73 -11.32 3.16
C LYS A 121 26.52 -10.27 3.95
N ILE A 122 25.94 -9.08 4.15
CA ILE A 122 26.58 -7.97 4.86
C ILE A 122 26.37 -8.16 6.37
N ASP A 123 25.12 -8.33 6.80
CA ASP A 123 24.77 -8.57 8.21
C ASP A 123 23.54 -9.48 8.34
N GLY A 124 23.79 -10.78 8.49
CA GLY A 124 22.71 -11.76 8.70
C GLY A 124 22.04 -11.65 10.07
N SER A 125 22.71 -11.09 11.08
CA SER A 125 22.19 -11.07 12.45
C SER A 125 21.06 -10.06 12.62
N ALA A 126 21.15 -8.91 11.94
CA ALA A 126 20.09 -7.91 11.94
C ALA A 126 18.77 -8.46 11.38
N TYR A 127 18.84 -9.16 10.24
CA TYR A 127 17.67 -9.77 9.63
C TYR A 127 17.12 -10.95 10.45
N GLU A 128 17.99 -11.80 11.01
CA GLU A 128 17.58 -12.92 11.85
C GLU A 128 16.83 -12.46 13.11
N ASN A 129 17.34 -11.42 13.78
CA ASN A 129 16.67 -10.81 14.93
C ASN A 129 15.30 -10.22 14.54
N LEU A 130 15.23 -9.52 13.41
CA LEU A 130 13.97 -8.96 12.91
C LEU A 130 12.98 -10.07 12.56
N LYS A 131 13.44 -11.15 11.93
CA LYS A 131 12.62 -12.32 11.60
C LYS A 131 12.08 -12.98 12.87
N GLY A 132 12.91 -13.23 13.87
CA GLY A 132 12.48 -13.79 15.15
C GLY A 132 11.41 -12.92 15.82
N THR A 133 11.59 -11.60 15.77
CA THR A 133 10.61 -10.63 16.29
C THR A 133 9.27 -10.72 15.55
N PHE A 134 9.29 -10.81 14.21
CA PHE A 134 8.10 -10.96 13.37
C PHE A 134 7.37 -12.30 13.59
N ASP A 135 8.12 -13.39 13.72
CA ASP A 135 7.57 -14.70 14.02
C ASP A 135 6.92 -14.71 15.42
N SER A 136 7.51 -14.04 16.42
CA SER A 136 6.91 -13.94 17.76
C SER A 136 5.58 -13.18 17.75
N ILE A 137 5.51 -12.01 17.10
CA ILE A 137 4.26 -11.22 17.08
C ILE A 137 3.13 -11.87 16.29
N SER A 138 3.42 -12.80 15.36
CA SER A 138 2.38 -13.41 14.52
C SER A 138 1.45 -14.35 15.29
N HIS A 139 1.87 -14.81 16.47
CA HIS A 139 1.07 -15.60 17.39
C HIS A 139 0.09 -14.74 18.20
N ASP A 140 0.25 -13.41 18.22
CA ASP A 140 -0.58 -12.51 18.99
C ASP A 140 -1.97 -12.32 18.33
N PRO A 141 -3.07 -12.67 19.02
CA PRO A 141 -4.42 -12.46 18.51
C PRO A 141 -4.73 -11.00 18.13
N ARG A 142 -4.11 -10.03 18.81
CA ARG A 142 -4.30 -8.59 18.53
C ARG A 142 -3.78 -8.20 17.15
N LEU A 143 -2.66 -8.79 16.72
CA LEU A 143 -2.14 -8.59 15.37
C LEU A 143 -3.03 -9.27 14.33
N GLN A 144 -3.53 -10.47 14.63
CA GLN A 144 -4.44 -11.19 13.72
C GLN A 144 -5.73 -10.41 13.46
N VAL A 145 -6.33 -9.82 14.50
CA VAL A 145 -7.50 -8.93 14.36
C VAL A 145 -7.15 -7.68 13.53
N SER A 146 -5.97 -7.11 13.72
CA SER A 146 -5.52 -5.95 12.92
C SER A 146 -5.35 -6.31 11.45
N LEU A 147 -4.84 -7.52 11.16
CA LEU A 147 -4.73 -8.06 9.80
C LEU A 147 -6.11 -8.33 9.19
N GLU A 148 -7.06 -8.90 9.93
CA GLU A 148 -8.44 -9.11 9.46
C GLU A 148 -9.16 -7.79 9.14
N LYS A 149 -8.93 -6.74 9.92
CA LYS A 149 -9.52 -5.41 9.67
C LYS A 149 -9.03 -4.80 8.35
N GLN A 150 -7.76 -5.02 7.99
CA GLN A 150 -7.16 -4.51 6.75
C GLN A 150 -7.30 -5.49 5.56
N HIS A 151 -7.56 -6.78 5.84
CA HIS A 151 -7.79 -7.85 4.86
C HIS A 151 -9.14 -8.54 5.11
N PRO A 152 -10.27 -7.84 4.89
CA PRO A 152 -11.58 -8.39 5.20
C PRO A 152 -11.86 -9.67 4.39
N GLY A 153 -12.28 -10.74 5.09
CA GLY A 153 -12.67 -12.02 4.50
C GLY A 153 -11.52 -12.93 4.06
N LYS A 154 -10.25 -12.47 4.07
CA LYS A 154 -9.10 -13.30 3.66
C LYS A 154 -8.87 -14.49 4.60
N MET A 155 -9.04 -14.28 5.91
CA MET A 155 -8.93 -15.37 6.90
C MET A 155 -10.19 -16.23 7.01
N ASP A 156 -11.33 -15.75 6.50
CA ASP A 156 -12.61 -16.49 6.51
C ASP A 156 -12.81 -17.36 5.25
N GLY A 157 -11.78 -17.42 4.40
CA GLY A 157 -11.72 -18.23 3.19
C GLY A 157 -12.16 -17.49 1.92
N PHE A 158 -11.76 -18.05 0.77
CA PHE A 158 -11.91 -17.43 -0.56
C PHE A 158 -13.34 -16.97 -0.89
N GLY A 159 -14.37 -17.68 -0.42
CA GLY A 159 -15.76 -17.29 -0.64
C GLY A 159 -16.16 -16.00 0.11
N ALA A 160 -15.66 -15.82 1.33
CA ALA A 160 -15.88 -14.61 2.12
C ALA A 160 -15.07 -13.43 1.55
N GLU A 161 -13.82 -13.67 1.14
CA GLU A 161 -12.98 -12.69 0.45
C GLU A 161 -13.64 -12.19 -0.84
N LEU A 162 -14.19 -13.09 -1.67
CA LEU A 162 -14.94 -12.72 -2.87
C LEU A 162 -16.22 -11.93 -2.55
N LEU A 163 -16.89 -12.27 -1.45
CA LEU A 163 -18.13 -11.61 -1.03
C LEU A 163 -17.85 -10.20 -0.50
N GLU A 164 -16.77 -9.99 0.24
CA GLU A 164 -16.33 -8.66 0.67
C GLU A 164 -15.80 -7.83 -0.50
N MET A 165 -14.98 -8.40 -1.40
CA MET A 165 -14.63 -7.74 -2.66
C MET A 165 -15.86 -7.36 -3.49
N ALA A 166 -16.89 -8.21 -3.52
CA ALA A 166 -18.15 -7.91 -4.20
C ALA A 166 -18.93 -6.79 -3.50
N LYS A 167 -18.99 -6.79 -2.16
CA LYS A 167 -19.61 -5.72 -1.37
C LYS A 167 -18.91 -4.38 -1.57
N GLU A 168 -17.59 -4.33 -1.53
CA GLU A 168 -16.82 -3.12 -1.80
C GLU A 168 -17.06 -2.60 -3.22
N LYS A 169 -17.00 -3.48 -4.22
CA LYS A 169 -17.35 -3.12 -5.59
C LYS A 169 -18.78 -2.62 -5.70
N LEU A 170 -19.75 -3.21 -5.02
CA LEU A 170 -21.14 -2.76 -5.02
C LEU A 170 -21.33 -1.43 -4.29
N LYS A 171 -20.61 -1.17 -3.19
CA LYS A 171 -20.61 0.13 -2.49
C LYS A 171 -20.04 1.25 -3.37
N GLY A 172 -19.00 0.98 -4.16
CA GLY A 172 -18.43 1.93 -5.12
C GLY A 172 -19.22 2.02 -6.43
N THR A 173 -19.11 0.99 -7.26
CA THR A 173 -19.69 0.96 -8.61
C THR A 173 -21.22 0.81 -8.63
N GLY A 174 -21.82 0.09 -7.67
CA GLY A 174 -23.27 -0.09 -7.60
C GLY A 174 -24.01 1.17 -7.21
N VAL A 175 -23.48 1.94 -6.25
CA VAL A 175 -24.01 3.26 -5.88
C VAL A 175 -23.82 4.26 -7.02
N ASN A 176 -22.64 4.29 -7.65
CA ASN A 176 -22.39 5.18 -8.79
C ASN A 176 -23.27 4.84 -10.00
N ALA A 177 -23.53 3.55 -10.28
CA ALA A 177 -24.44 3.12 -11.32
C ALA A 177 -25.90 3.46 -11.00
N ALA A 178 -26.33 3.30 -9.74
CA ALA A 178 -27.67 3.67 -9.30
C ALA A 178 -27.89 5.19 -9.34
N ILE A 179 -26.92 6.00 -8.94
CA ILE A 179 -26.98 7.46 -9.03
C ILE A 179 -26.98 7.90 -10.50
N ASN A 180 -26.16 7.29 -11.37
CA ASN A 180 -26.17 7.55 -12.81
C ASN A 180 -27.50 7.17 -13.48
N LEU A 181 -28.13 6.07 -13.06
CA LEU A 181 -29.45 5.68 -13.55
C LEU A 181 -30.56 6.61 -13.03
N ALA A 182 -30.46 7.05 -11.78
CA ALA A 182 -31.49 7.88 -11.15
C ALA A 182 -31.40 9.35 -11.57
N LEU A 183 -30.20 9.87 -11.86
CA LEU A 183 -29.93 11.26 -12.24
C LEU A 183 -28.88 11.32 -13.35
N PRO A 184 -29.28 11.08 -14.62
CA PRO A 184 -28.39 11.18 -15.77
C PRO A 184 -27.66 12.54 -15.81
N GLY A 185 -26.32 12.51 -15.89
CA GLY A 185 -25.44 13.69 -15.90
C GLY A 185 -24.98 14.18 -14.51
N VAL A 186 -25.86 14.28 -13.51
CA VAL A 186 -25.41 14.59 -12.12
C VAL A 186 -24.62 13.42 -11.53
N GLY A 187 -25.05 12.17 -11.79
CA GLY A 187 -24.32 11.00 -11.33
C GLY A 187 -22.90 10.89 -11.91
N LEU A 188 -22.66 11.44 -13.10
CA LEU A 188 -21.34 11.43 -13.73
C LEU A 188 -20.40 12.39 -12.99
N LEU A 189 -20.89 13.57 -12.61
CA LEU A 189 -20.14 14.53 -11.80
C LEU A 189 -19.85 13.98 -10.41
N VAL A 190 -20.81 13.30 -9.77
CA VAL A 190 -20.60 12.67 -8.45
C VAL A 190 -19.56 11.55 -8.54
N ALA A 191 -19.67 10.67 -9.54
CA ALA A 191 -18.72 9.58 -9.72
C ALA A 191 -17.30 10.11 -10.01
N THR A 192 -17.18 11.11 -10.88
CA THR A 192 -15.89 11.74 -11.20
C THR A 192 -15.31 12.46 -9.99
N GLY A 193 -16.13 13.20 -9.23
CA GLY A 193 -15.69 13.88 -8.01
C GLY A 193 -15.17 12.91 -6.95
N ARG A 194 -15.78 11.73 -6.80
CA ARG A 194 -15.28 10.68 -5.89
C ARG A 194 -13.92 10.15 -6.31
N GLU A 195 -13.72 9.89 -7.60
CA GLU A 195 -12.45 9.38 -8.11
C GLU A 195 -11.34 10.45 -8.07
N LEU A 196 -11.66 11.72 -8.33
CA LEU A 196 -10.71 12.83 -8.15
C LEU A 196 -10.37 13.08 -6.69
N HIS A 197 -11.33 12.93 -5.78
CA HIS A 197 -11.06 12.97 -4.35
C HIS A 197 -10.14 11.81 -3.92
N LYS A 198 -10.39 10.59 -4.41
CA LYS A 198 -9.49 9.45 -4.22
C LYS A 198 -8.08 9.75 -4.75
N ALA A 199 -7.98 10.34 -5.94
CA ALA A 199 -6.70 10.72 -6.53
C ALA A 199 -5.94 11.73 -5.65
N ALA A 200 -6.59 12.83 -5.27
CA ALA A 200 -5.97 13.89 -4.47
C ALA A 200 -5.53 13.40 -3.09
N VAL A 201 -6.42 12.74 -2.33
CA VAL A 201 -6.09 12.27 -0.96
C VAL A 201 -4.92 11.28 -0.97
N ASN A 202 -4.87 10.37 -1.95
CA ASN A 202 -3.76 9.43 -2.03
C ASN A 202 -2.48 10.10 -2.57
N GLY A 203 -2.58 11.07 -3.48
CA GLY A 203 -1.41 11.84 -3.94
C GLY A 203 -0.76 12.66 -2.82
N ASP A 204 -1.57 13.28 -1.95
CA ASP A 204 -1.06 14.01 -0.78
C ASP A 204 -0.34 13.05 0.19
N ALA A 205 -0.95 11.90 0.49
CA ALA A 205 -0.36 10.89 1.37
C ALA A 205 0.94 10.28 0.83
N GLU A 206 1.04 10.06 -0.50
CA GLU A 206 2.28 9.66 -1.17
C GLU A 206 3.39 10.68 -0.94
N ALA A 207 3.10 11.97 -1.17
CA ALA A 207 4.06 13.05 -0.96
C ALA A 207 4.48 13.19 0.50
N TYR A 208 3.56 12.98 1.45
CA TYR A 208 3.89 12.94 2.88
C TYR A 208 4.89 11.82 3.19
N HIS A 209 4.67 10.59 2.69
CA HIS A 209 5.62 9.49 2.91
C HIS A 209 6.99 9.75 2.29
N HIS A 210 7.08 10.42 1.14
CA HIS A 210 8.37 10.81 0.57
C HIS A 210 9.17 11.79 1.45
N GLN A 211 8.51 12.75 2.11
CA GLN A 211 9.18 13.61 3.08
C GLN A 211 9.59 12.84 4.34
N LEU A 212 8.76 11.88 4.76
CA LEU A 212 9.04 11.03 5.92
C LEU A 212 10.23 10.09 5.70
N ASP A 213 10.45 9.61 4.47
CA ASP A 213 11.65 8.86 4.08
C ASP A 213 12.92 9.68 4.33
N LEU A 214 12.89 10.99 4.09
CA LEU A 214 14.01 11.90 4.39
C LEU A 214 14.20 12.09 5.90
N ILE A 215 13.12 12.03 6.68
CA ILE A 215 13.17 12.09 8.15
C ILE A 215 13.81 10.82 8.72
N ALA A 216 13.48 9.65 8.19
CA ALA A 216 14.10 8.38 8.58
C ALA A 216 15.63 8.35 8.33
N GLN A 217 16.12 9.20 7.42
CA GLN A 217 17.55 9.34 7.13
C GLN A 217 18.29 10.26 8.11
N LEU A 218 17.59 10.95 9.02
CA LEU A 218 18.24 11.79 10.02
C LEU A 218 19.07 10.93 11.02
N PRO A 219 20.18 11.47 11.55
CA PRO A 219 20.99 10.76 12.54
C PRO A 219 20.17 10.36 13.78
N GLY A 220 20.32 9.13 14.24
CA GLY A 220 19.61 8.60 15.42
C GLY A 220 18.28 7.92 15.11
N ARG A 221 17.85 7.87 13.85
CA ARG A 221 16.68 7.12 13.39
C ARG A 221 17.07 5.73 12.89
N ASP A 222 16.20 4.75 13.12
CA ASP A 222 16.35 3.41 12.55
C ASP A 222 15.72 3.37 11.16
N GLN A 223 16.52 3.00 10.17
CA GLN A 223 16.13 2.92 8.77
C GLN A 223 15.63 1.53 8.38
N ARG A 224 15.96 0.48 9.16
CA ARG A 224 15.79 -0.91 8.76
C ARG A 224 14.33 -1.34 8.70
N LEU A 225 13.50 -0.79 9.58
CA LEU A 225 12.06 -1.04 9.64
C LEU A 225 11.26 0.10 9.00
N ALA A 226 11.63 1.36 9.26
CA ALA A 226 10.88 2.52 8.80
C ALA A 226 10.85 2.68 7.27
N LEU A 227 12.01 2.64 6.61
CA LEU A 227 12.09 2.91 5.16
C LEU A 227 11.28 1.91 4.32
N PRO A 228 11.41 0.57 4.48
CA PRO A 228 10.63 -0.36 3.67
C PRO A 228 9.12 -0.22 3.92
N MET A 229 8.71 0.11 5.16
CA MET A 229 7.29 0.33 5.48
C MET A 229 6.76 1.59 4.78
N GLN A 230 7.47 2.71 4.87
CA GLN A 230 7.06 3.99 4.29
C GLN A 230 7.00 3.96 2.77
N GLN A 231 8.01 3.39 2.13
CA GLN A 231 8.01 3.18 0.68
C GLN A 231 6.86 2.29 0.21
N THR A 232 6.47 1.29 1.03
CA THR A 232 5.36 0.40 0.68
C THR A 232 4.02 1.15 0.73
N LEU A 233 3.86 2.05 1.70
CA LEU A 233 2.69 2.91 1.80
C LEU A 233 2.66 3.94 0.68
N ALA A 234 3.78 4.62 0.38
CA ALA A 234 3.91 5.55 -0.74
C ALA A 234 3.52 4.89 -2.07
N HIS A 235 4.07 3.69 -2.36
CA HIS A 235 3.72 2.94 -3.55
C HIS A 235 2.22 2.54 -3.60
N GLY A 236 1.66 2.15 -2.45
CA GLY A 236 0.24 1.85 -2.32
C GLY A 236 -0.64 3.07 -2.64
N HIS A 237 -0.27 4.23 -2.12
CA HIS A 237 -0.95 5.50 -2.37
C HIS A 237 -0.80 5.95 -3.82
N ALA A 238 0.39 5.87 -4.42
CA ALA A 238 0.62 6.16 -5.83
C ALA A 238 -0.28 5.31 -6.75
N THR A 239 -0.41 4.03 -6.43
CA THR A 239 -1.28 3.10 -7.15
C THR A 239 -2.75 3.50 -7.06
N LEU A 240 -3.23 3.85 -5.86
CA LEU A 240 -4.62 4.27 -5.64
C LEU A 240 -4.91 5.64 -6.26
N SER A 241 -3.94 6.56 -6.22
CA SER A 241 -4.01 7.88 -6.82
C SER A 241 -4.18 7.77 -8.33
N THR A 242 -3.31 6.98 -8.95
CA THR A 242 -3.37 6.71 -10.39
C THR A 242 -4.67 6.03 -10.80
N GLU A 243 -5.13 5.03 -10.04
CA GLU A 243 -6.42 4.36 -10.29
C GLU A 243 -7.58 5.36 -10.29
N GLY A 244 -7.60 6.30 -9.33
CA GLY A 244 -8.60 7.37 -9.27
C GLY A 244 -8.54 8.28 -10.49
N ALA A 245 -7.35 8.79 -10.83
CA ALA A 245 -7.18 9.69 -11.97
C ALA A 245 -7.55 9.02 -13.32
N VAL A 246 -7.14 7.77 -13.54
CA VAL A 246 -7.45 6.99 -14.74
C VAL A 246 -8.96 6.74 -14.84
N THR A 247 -9.59 6.36 -13.72
CA THR A 247 -11.02 6.07 -13.69
C THR A 247 -11.86 7.33 -13.90
N ALA A 248 -11.47 8.47 -13.30
CA ALA A 248 -12.09 9.76 -13.53
C ALA A 248 -11.98 10.18 -15.01
N THR A 249 -10.79 10.09 -15.59
CA THR A 249 -10.53 10.46 -16.99
C THR A 249 -11.40 9.65 -17.96
N LEU A 250 -11.47 8.34 -17.78
CA LEU A 250 -12.28 7.46 -18.62
C LEU A 250 -13.77 7.62 -18.36
N GLY A 251 -14.18 7.83 -17.11
CA GLY A 251 -15.57 8.14 -16.75
C GLY A 251 -16.07 9.37 -17.50
N MET A 252 -15.30 10.46 -17.48
CA MET A 252 -15.63 11.70 -18.19
C MET A 252 -15.57 11.56 -19.71
N ALA A 253 -14.59 10.83 -20.25
CA ALA A 253 -14.45 10.64 -21.69
C ALA A 253 -15.53 9.72 -22.30
N THR A 254 -16.08 8.79 -21.51
CA THR A 254 -17.13 7.85 -21.94
C THR A 254 -18.54 8.30 -21.57
N GLY A 255 -18.67 9.18 -20.57
CA GLY A 255 -19.95 9.74 -20.14
C GLY A 255 -20.45 10.78 -21.14
N SER A 256 -21.57 10.50 -21.82
CA SER A 256 -22.21 11.47 -22.70
C SER A 256 -22.83 12.62 -21.88
N LEU A 257 -22.12 13.73 -21.73
CA LEU A 257 -22.67 14.99 -21.19
C LEU A 257 -23.75 15.62 -22.10
N GLY A 258 -24.05 15.01 -23.25
CA GLY A 258 -25.05 15.48 -24.22
C GLY A 258 -26.48 15.60 -23.68
N ALA A 259 -26.79 15.09 -22.47
CA ALA A 259 -28.08 15.25 -21.83
C ALA A 259 -28.37 16.67 -21.29
N PHE A 260 -27.36 17.56 -21.25
CA PHE A 260 -27.50 18.94 -20.75
C PHE A 260 -27.33 20.03 -21.82
N GLY A 261 -27.33 19.68 -23.12
CA GLY A 261 -27.18 20.68 -24.19
C GLY A 261 -25.80 21.37 -24.23
N VAL A 262 -24.84 20.91 -23.43
CA VAL A 262 -23.44 21.34 -23.50
C VAL A 262 -22.73 20.38 -24.45
N ASN A 263 -22.35 20.85 -25.64
CA ASN A 263 -21.45 20.08 -26.50
C ASN A 263 -20.19 19.74 -25.70
N SER A 264 -19.88 18.45 -25.57
CA SER A 264 -18.71 17.98 -24.85
C SER A 264 -17.44 18.54 -25.49
N VAL A 265 -16.87 19.59 -24.91
CA VAL A 265 -15.57 20.16 -25.35
C VAL A 265 -14.43 19.14 -25.11
N GLY A 266 -14.65 18.11 -24.29
CA GLY A 266 -13.64 17.11 -23.89
C GLY A 266 -13.40 15.93 -24.83
N THR A 267 -14.20 15.71 -25.88
CA THR A 267 -14.04 14.53 -26.77
C THR A 267 -12.93 14.69 -27.82
N ALA A 268 -12.46 15.90 -28.10
CA ALA A 268 -11.50 16.14 -29.18
C ALA A 268 -10.02 15.94 -28.76
N GLY A 269 -9.65 16.25 -27.52
CA GLY A 269 -8.25 16.24 -27.07
C GLY A 269 -7.81 14.97 -26.33
N VAL A 270 -8.70 14.32 -25.61
CA VAL A 270 -8.37 13.14 -24.75
C VAL A 270 -8.50 11.82 -25.52
N LEU A 271 -9.39 11.77 -26.50
CA LEU A 271 -9.65 10.57 -27.32
C LEU A 271 -8.43 10.13 -28.17
N PRO A 272 -7.61 11.03 -28.75
CA PRO A 272 -6.37 10.66 -29.44
C PRO A 272 -5.32 10.07 -28.50
N LEU A 273 -5.11 10.66 -27.32
CA LEU A 273 -4.18 10.16 -26.30
C LEU A 273 -4.62 8.79 -25.76
N ALA A 274 -5.92 8.62 -25.51
CA ALA A 274 -6.50 7.33 -25.13
C ALA A 274 -6.39 6.31 -26.28
N LYS A 275 -6.53 6.72 -27.54
CA LYS A 275 -6.32 5.84 -28.72
C LYS A 275 -4.87 5.37 -28.84
N GLU A 276 -3.93 6.26 -28.56
CA GLU A 276 -2.49 6.00 -28.64
C GLU A 276 -2.04 5.06 -27.51
N ALA A 277 -2.57 5.23 -26.30
CA ALA A 277 -2.25 4.38 -25.14
C ALA A 277 -3.01 3.04 -25.09
N ILE A 278 -4.23 2.94 -25.65
CA ILE A 278 -5.12 1.77 -25.51
C ILE A 278 -5.11 0.88 -26.78
N GLY A 279 -4.60 1.38 -27.91
CA GLY A 279 -4.60 0.68 -29.18
C GLY A 279 -5.95 0.75 -29.93
N SER A 280 -5.88 0.71 -31.26
CA SER A 280 -6.96 1.08 -32.19
C SER A 280 -8.24 0.23 -32.11
N ALA A 281 -8.15 -1.02 -31.66
CA ALA A 281 -9.29 -1.95 -31.60
C ALA A 281 -10.28 -1.63 -30.46
N ALA A 282 -9.80 -1.14 -29.31
CA ALA A 282 -10.66 -0.80 -28.16
C ALA A 282 -11.28 0.59 -28.30
N ALA A 283 -10.61 1.50 -29.01
CA ALA A 283 -11.13 2.84 -29.29
C ALA A 283 -12.36 2.85 -30.20
N SER A 284 -12.52 1.85 -31.06
CA SER A 284 -13.72 1.72 -31.91
C SER A 284 -14.97 1.35 -31.09
N GLY A 285 -14.81 0.65 -29.96
CA GLY A 285 -15.90 0.34 -29.02
C GLY A 285 -16.34 1.51 -28.13
N LEU A 286 -15.47 2.52 -27.93
CA LEU A 286 -15.83 3.77 -27.26
C LEU A 286 -16.83 4.61 -28.08
N ILE A 287 -16.80 4.46 -29.41
CA ILE A 287 -17.57 5.26 -30.36
C ILE A 287 -18.97 4.68 -30.63
N SER A 288 -19.18 3.38 -30.40
CA SER A 288 -20.38 2.65 -30.84
C SER A 288 -21.48 2.43 -29.78
N GLY A 289 -21.52 3.22 -28.70
CA GLY A 289 -22.60 3.14 -27.70
C GLY A 289 -22.51 1.98 -26.69
N SER A 290 -21.38 1.27 -26.61
CA SER A 290 -21.09 0.22 -25.61
C SER A 290 -20.08 0.69 -24.54
N GLY A 291 -20.13 1.98 -24.21
CA GLY A 291 -19.10 2.74 -23.46
C GLY A 291 -18.68 2.17 -22.09
N PHE A 292 -19.53 1.39 -21.42
CA PHE A 292 -19.20 0.80 -20.12
C PHE A 292 -18.13 -0.30 -20.19
N VAL A 293 -18.19 -1.19 -21.19
CA VAL A 293 -17.26 -2.32 -21.31
C VAL A 293 -15.92 -1.86 -21.89
N ALA A 294 -15.93 -0.90 -22.82
CA ALA A 294 -14.73 -0.30 -23.39
C ALA A 294 -13.99 0.59 -22.37
N GLY A 295 -14.72 1.37 -21.55
CA GLY A 295 -14.14 2.14 -20.45
C GLY A 295 -13.45 1.28 -19.38
N GLN A 296 -14.02 0.11 -19.06
CA GLN A 296 -13.37 -0.84 -18.13
C GLN A 296 -12.10 -1.45 -18.71
N ALA A 297 -12.06 -1.79 -20.00
CA ALA A 297 -10.87 -2.34 -20.64
C ALA A 297 -9.74 -1.30 -20.77
N GLY A 298 -10.08 -0.03 -21.06
CA GLY A 298 -9.13 1.08 -21.09
C GLY A 298 -8.54 1.43 -19.73
N SER A 299 -9.38 1.48 -18.68
CA SER A 299 -8.94 1.73 -17.30
C SER A 299 -7.98 0.65 -16.84
N TYR A 300 -8.33 -0.57 -17.19
CA TYR A 300 -7.51 -1.74 -16.93
C TYR A 300 -6.15 -1.69 -17.64
N GLY A 301 -6.08 -1.23 -18.90
CA GLY A 301 -4.82 -1.05 -19.63
C GLY A 301 -3.91 0.01 -19.04
N LEU A 302 -4.46 1.20 -18.76
CA LEU A 302 -3.72 2.35 -18.23
C LEU A 302 -3.25 2.13 -16.78
N ASN A 303 -4.08 1.54 -15.93
CA ASN A 303 -3.69 1.20 -14.56
C ASN A 303 -2.55 0.17 -14.52
N ASN A 304 -2.52 -0.75 -15.48
CA ASN A 304 -1.43 -1.71 -15.57
C ASN A 304 -0.11 -1.04 -16.00
N GLU A 305 -0.16 -0.07 -16.93
CA GLU A 305 1.01 0.70 -17.35
C GLU A 305 1.58 1.56 -16.22
N ALA A 306 0.70 2.25 -15.48
CA ALA A 306 1.10 3.03 -14.31
C ALA A 306 1.73 2.16 -13.20
N GLN A 307 1.17 0.97 -12.97
CA GLN A 307 1.75 0.00 -12.04
C GLN A 307 3.12 -0.52 -12.49
N GLU A 308 3.43 -0.50 -13.78
CA GLU A 308 4.74 -0.87 -14.32
C GLU A 308 5.78 0.24 -14.07
N VAL A 309 5.43 1.51 -14.33
CA VAL A 309 6.31 2.66 -14.05
C VAL A 309 6.65 2.75 -12.56
N LEU A 310 5.64 2.64 -11.67
CA LEU A 310 5.82 2.70 -10.22
C LEU A 310 6.65 1.55 -9.64
N ARG A 311 6.94 0.50 -10.42
CA ARG A 311 7.72 -0.68 -9.99
C ARG A 311 9.14 -0.71 -10.54
N GLN A 312 9.52 0.27 -11.36
CA GLN A 312 10.91 0.40 -11.80
C GLN A 312 11.82 0.87 -10.66
N ASP A 313 11.27 1.57 -9.67
CA ASP A 313 12.02 2.02 -8.50
C ASP A 313 12.24 0.86 -7.50
N PRO A 314 13.51 0.59 -7.11
CA PRO A 314 13.80 -0.46 -6.16
C PRO A 314 13.24 -0.08 -4.79
N MET A 315 12.32 -0.90 -4.28
CA MET A 315 11.94 -0.87 -2.86
C MET A 315 13.18 -1.15 -2.00
N SER A 316 13.46 -0.26 -1.06
CA SER A 316 14.60 -0.35 -0.15
C SER A 316 14.33 -1.41 0.92
N GLY A 317 15.14 -2.45 0.93
CA GLY A 317 15.15 -3.47 1.97
C GLY A 317 13.98 -4.47 1.93
N VAL A 318 14.20 -5.65 2.51
CA VAL A 318 13.21 -6.71 2.59
C VAL A 318 12.81 -6.93 4.04
N LEU A 319 11.51 -6.90 4.33
CA LEU A 319 10.98 -7.22 5.65
C LEU A 319 10.52 -8.68 5.71
N PRO A 320 10.63 -9.34 6.89
CA PRO A 320 10.09 -10.68 7.08
C PRO A 320 8.58 -10.75 6.74
N ARG A 321 8.11 -11.94 6.33
CA ARG A 321 6.67 -12.20 6.20
C ARG A 321 6.03 -12.33 7.57
N ILE A 322 4.76 -11.98 7.67
CA ILE A 322 3.95 -12.33 8.85
C ILE A 322 3.20 -13.61 8.51
N GLU A 323 3.59 -14.70 9.17
CA GLU A 323 2.95 -16.01 9.02
C GLU A 323 1.99 -16.25 10.17
N VAL A 324 0.70 -16.34 9.86
CA VAL A 324 -0.35 -16.56 10.85
C VAL A 324 -0.86 -17.99 10.70
N SER A 325 -0.75 -18.78 11.77
CA SER A 325 -1.38 -20.09 11.87
C SER A 325 -2.41 -20.01 13.00
N ASN A 326 -3.69 -20.14 12.65
CA ASN A 326 -4.78 -20.10 13.62
C ASN A 326 -5.87 -21.14 13.27
N SER A 327 -6.95 -21.15 14.04
CA SER A 327 -8.06 -22.09 13.84
C SER A 327 -8.75 -21.96 12.47
N LYS A 328 -8.55 -20.86 11.74
CA LYS A 328 -9.10 -20.63 10.40
C LYS A 328 -8.18 -21.12 9.28
N GLY A 329 -6.90 -21.36 9.57
CA GLY A 329 -5.91 -21.89 8.64
C GLY A 329 -4.54 -21.22 8.75
N ASP A 330 -3.71 -21.50 7.75
CA ASP A 330 -2.36 -20.96 7.63
C ASP A 330 -2.29 -19.89 6.55
N PHE A 331 -1.94 -18.66 6.93
CA PHE A 331 -1.96 -17.48 6.07
C PHE A 331 -0.60 -16.79 6.04
N THR A 332 -0.22 -16.28 4.86
CA THR A 332 0.97 -15.45 4.67
C THR A 332 0.57 -14.01 4.33
N PHE A 333 1.20 -13.05 4.99
CA PHE A 333 1.06 -11.62 4.72
C PHE A 333 2.40 -11.02 4.30
N SER A 334 2.35 -10.19 3.25
CA SER A 334 3.52 -9.53 2.67
C SER A 334 3.72 -8.16 3.28
N MET A 335 4.92 -7.88 3.78
CA MET A 335 5.28 -6.53 4.22
C MET A 335 5.62 -5.57 3.07
N GLN A 336 5.44 -6.00 1.82
CA GLN A 336 5.42 -5.14 0.63
C GLN A 336 3.99 -4.88 0.13
N ASP A 337 3.00 -5.19 0.95
CA ASP A 337 1.61 -4.83 0.74
C ASP A 337 1.19 -3.77 1.76
N ALA A 338 0.65 -2.65 1.28
CA ALA A 338 0.31 -1.50 2.10
C ALA A 338 -0.72 -1.85 3.19
N ALA A 339 -1.65 -2.76 2.92
CA ALA A 339 -2.65 -3.19 3.90
C ALA A 339 -2.00 -3.93 5.09
N SER A 340 -1.01 -4.79 4.82
CA SER A 340 -0.24 -5.46 5.88
C SER A 340 0.63 -4.50 6.68
N VAL A 341 1.24 -3.49 6.03
CA VAL A 341 1.99 -2.44 6.72
C VAL A 341 1.07 -1.62 7.63
N ARG A 342 -0.10 -1.21 7.15
CA ARG A 342 -1.13 -0.52 7.95
C ARG A 342 -1.57 -1.37 9.15
N ALA A 343 -1.78 -2.67 8.96
CA ALA A 343 -2.14 -3.57 10.06
C ALA A 343 -1.04 -3.64 11.13
N LEU A 344 0.22 -3.75 10.72
CA LEU A 344 1.36 -3.77 11.64
C LEU A 344 1.47 -2.45 12.41
N MET A 345 1.36 -1.31 11.73
CA MET A 345 1.38 0.00 12.36
C MET A 345 0.29 0.12 13.43
N ALA A 346 -0.96 -0.22 13.08
CA ALA A 346 -2.09 -0.18 13.99
C ALA A 346 -1.87 -1.04 15.26
N TYR A 347 -1.21 -2.19 15.11
CA TYR A 347 -0.86 -3.08 16.22
C TYR A 347 0.24 -2.51 17.14
N LEU A 348 1.21 -1.77 16.59
CA LEU A 348 2.29 -1.14 17.37
C LEU A 348 1.84 0.13 18.10
N GLY A 349 0.75 0.77 17.66
CA GLY A 349 0.25 2.04 18.19
C GLY A 349 -0.01 2.09 19.70
N PRO A 350 -0.80 1.17 20.29
CA PRO A 350 -1.14 1.21 21.71
C PRO A 350 0.09 1.10 22.63
N LYS A 351 0.01 1.77 23.79
CA LYS A 351 0.99 1.66 24.89
C LYS A 351 1.16 0.22 25.40
N GLU A 352 2.23 -0.04 26.14
CA GLU A 352 2.52 -1.34 26.77
C GLU A 352 1.34 -1.89 27.57
N ASP A 353 1.05 -3.18 27.37
CA ASP A 353 0.17 -3.92 28.26
C ASP A 353 0.98 -4.50 29.44
N LYS A 354 0.94 -3.78 30.57
CA LYS A 354 1.66 -4.18 31.80
C LYS A 354 1.22 -5.54 32.34
N SER A 355 0.05 -6.04 31.96
CA SER A 355 -0.39 -7.38 32.36
C SER A 355 0.37 -8.48 31.62
N MET A 356 0.89 -8.20 30.42
CA MET A 356 1.64 -9.14 29.58
C MET A 356 3.15 -9.08 29.81
N THR A 357 3.69 -7.94 30.25
CA THR A 357 5.12 -7.80 30.59
C THR A 357 5.45 -8.10 32.05
N SER A 358 4.42 -8.28 32.89
CA SER A 358 4.57 -8.62 34.29
C SER A 358 5.30 -9.96 34.49
N PRO A 359 6.17 -10.11 35.52
CA PRO A 359 6.83 -11.39 35.83
C PRO A 359 5.85 -12.54 36.09
N GLN A 360 4.60 -12.24 36.43
CA GLN A 360 3.53 -13.21 36.65
C GLN A 360 2.81 -13.65 35.35
N ALA A 361 3.07 -12.99 34.22
CA ALA A 361 2.49 -13.34 32.93
C ALA A 361 3.07 -14.64 32.37
N PRO A 362 2.33 -15.38 31.53
CA PRO A 362 2.88 -16.51 30.79
C PRO A 362 4.08 -16.08 29.94
N LYS A 363 5.10 -16.95 29.82
CA LYS A 363 6.31 -16.65 29.03
C LYS A 363 6.00 -16.27 27.58
N GLU A 364 5.05 -16.97 26.95
CA GLU A 364 4.61 -16.68 25.59
C GLU A 364 4.05 -15.25 25.47
N ALA A 365 3.29 -14.78 26.46
CA ALA A 365 2.76 -13.41 26.48
C ALA A 365 3.88 -12.36 26.64
N GLN A 366 4.88 -12.66 27.48
CA GLN A 366 6.04 -11.80 27.66
C GLN A 366 6.88 -11.72 26.39
N GLU A 367 7.11 -12.85 25.70
CA GLU A 367 7.86 -12.90 24.45
C GLU A 367 7.16 -12.10 23.35
N MET A 368 5.83 -12.27 23.20
CA MET A 368 5.03 -11.50 22.22
C MET A 368 5.05 -9.99 22.51
N GLU A 369 4.82 -9.57 23.76
CA GLU A 369 4.78 -8.14 24.10
C GLU A 369 6.19 -7.51 24.03
N THR A 370 7.23 -8.24 24.40
CA THR A 370 8.62 -7.78 24.25
C THR A 370 9.00 -7.62 22.77
N ALA A 371 8.59 -8.56 21.91
CA ALA A 371 8.78 -8.46 20.47
C ALA A 371 8.02 -7.24 19.89
N ARG A 372 6.77 -7.02 20.30
CA ARG A 372 5.98 -5.84 19.94
C ARG A 372 6.66 -4.54 20.35
N LEU A 373 7.10 -4.44 21.60
CA LEU A 373 7.78 -3.26 22.12
C LEU A 373 9.14 -3.03 21.45
N THR A 374 9.83 -4.09 21.02
CA THR A 374 11.07 -3.98 20.25
C THR A 374 10.80 -3.33 18.89
N LEU A 375 9.79 -3.79 18.14
CA LEU A 375 9.40 -3.15 16.87
C LEU A 375 8.90 -1.71 17.06
N LYS A 376 8.11 -1.47 18.12
CA LYS A 376 7.64 -0.14 18.47
C LYS A 376 8.80 0.83 18.72
N LYS A 377 9.80 0.37 19.48
CA LYS A 377 11.03 1.11 19.76
C LYS A 377 11.90 1.32 18.52
N MET A 378 11.97 0.35 17.60
CA MET A 378 12.64 0.53 16.30
C MET A 378 12.02 1.68 15.49
N LEU A 379 10.70 1.90 15.61
CA LEU A 379 10.04 3.08 15.03
C LEU A 379 10.20 4.37 15.88
N GLY A 380 11.05 4.35 16.91
CA GLY A 380 11.30 5.48 17.80
C GLY A 380 10.14 5.82 18.73
N SER A 381 9.18 4.90 18.91
CA SER A 381 8.02 5.10 19.78
C SER A 381 8.24 4.48 21.15
N ASP A 382 8.03 5.26 22.21
CA ASP A 382 8.21 4.80 23.59
C ASP A 382 7.10 3.85 24.02
N ALA A 383 7.40 2.94 24.95
CA ALA A 383 6.42 1.98 25.49
C ALA A 383 5.18 2.67 26.10
N SER A 384 5.34 3.89 26.63
CA SER A 384 4.24 4.70 27.17
C SER A 384 3.44 5.46 26.12
N GLU A 385 3.96 5.65 24.91
CA GLU A 385 3.28 6.39 23.85
C GLU A 385 2.02 5.61 23.41
N HIS A 386 0.89 6.31 23.37
CA HIS A 386 -0.39 5.71 23.02
C HIS A 386 -0.94 6.36 21.75
N LEU A 387 -0.89 5.61 20.64
CA LEU A 387 -1.37 6.04 19.33
C LEU A 387 -2.48 5.10 18.86
N VAL A 388 -3.72 5.57 18.88
CA VAL A 388 -4.88 4.82 18.39
C VAL A 388 -5.41 5.50 17.12
N PRO A 389 -5.66 4.76 16.02
CA PRO A 389 -6.16 5.36 14.79
C PRO A 389 -7.55 6.00 14.97
N ASP A 390 -7.68 7.29 14.66
CA ASP A 390 -8.94 8.05 14.68
C ASP A 390 -9.61 8.07 13.29
N VAL A 391 -10.02 6.88 12.82
CA VAL A 391 -10.62 6.70 11.48
C VAL A 391 -12.10 6.35 11.51
N ASP A 392 -12.71 6.24 12.69
CA ASP A 392 -14.14 5.89 12.80
C ASP A 392 -15.01 7.15 12.60
N PRO A 393 -15.87 7.19 11.56
CA PRO A 393 -16.71 8.35 11.30
C PRO A 393 -17.85 8.55 12.32
N VAL A 394 -18.10 7.59 13.22
CA VAL A 394 -19.27 7.58 14.11
C VAL A 394 -18.91 7.80 15.58
N LEU A 395 -17.77 7.27 16.04
CA LEU A 395 -17.39 7.32 17.45
C LEU A 395 -16.04 8.02 17.62
N LYS A 396 -16.03 9.12 18.38
CA LYS A 396 -14.78 9.72 18.85
C LYS A 396 -14.05 8.73 19.76
N LEU A 397 -12.73 8.84 19.80
CA LEU A 397 -11.89 8.11 20.75
C LEU A 397 -12.44 8.22 22.18
N SER A 398 -12.32 7.12 22.92
CA SER A 398 -12.70 7.08 24.33
C SER A 398 -11.83 8.05 25.14
N VAL A 399 -12.28 8.45 26.32
CA VAL A 399 -11.51 9.37 27.19
C VAL A 399 -10.16 8.76 27.59
N GLU A 400 -10.07 7.43 27.65
CA GLU A 400 -8.85 6.70 28.01
C GLU A 400 -7.83 6.60 26.87
N ASP A 401 -8.31 6.65 25.62
CA ASP A 401 -7.50 6.59 24.40
C ASP A 401 -7.21 7.99 23.82
N ALA A 402 -7.83 9.03 24.37
CA ALA A 402 -7.66 10.40 23.92
C ALA A 402 -6.22 10.89 24.15
N PRO A 403 -5.61 11.57 23.17
CA PRO A 403 -4.27 12.12 23.33
C PRO A 403 -4.25 13.17 24.44
N SER A 404 -3.11 13.31 25.11
CA SER A 404 -2.92 14.40 26.07
C SER A 404 -3.07 15.76 25.38
N GLN A 405 -3.42 16.81 26.13
CA GLN A 405 -3.57 18.16 25.57
C GLN A 405 -2.29 18.62 24.85
N THR A 406 -1.12 18.31 25.42
CA THR A 406 0.18 18.63 24.81
C THR A 406 0.36 17.94 23.46
N GLU A 407 0.06 16.63 23.38
CA GLU A 407 0.16 15.87 22.13
C GLU A 407 -0.85 16.36 21.08
N SER A 408 -2.07 16.68 21.49
CA SER A 408 -3.10 17.22 20.59
C SER A 408 -2.65 18.54 19.95
N VAL A 409 -2.06 19.45 20.74
CA VAL A 409 -1.51 20.73 20.23
C VAL A 409 -0.30 20.49 19.32
N ALA A 410 0.60 19.56 19.68
CA ALA A 410 1.75 19.21 18.85
C ALA A 410 1.33 18.56 17.52
N ASN A 411 0.35 17.65 17.54
CA ASN A 411 -0.23 17.03 16.35
C ASN A 411 -0.84 18.10 15.43
N GLY A 412 -1.55 19.10 15.99
CA GLY A 412 -2.04 20.25 15.22
C GLY A 412 -0.92 21.08 14.57
N ALA A 413 0.24 21.21 15.24
CA ALA A 413 1.40 21.88 14.67
C ALA A 413 2.03 21.08 13.52
N PHE A 414 2.15 19.75 13.65
CA PHE A 414 2.66 18.91 12.56
C PHE A 414 1.71 18.89 11.35
N LYS A 415 0.39 18.83 11.57
CA LYS A 415 -0.60 18.96 10.48
C LYS A 415 -0.42 20.27 9.71
N LYS A 416 -0.24 21.38 10.45
CA LYS A 416 -0.01 22.69 9.85
C LYS A 416 1.25 22.71 9.00
N LEU A 417 2.36 22.16 9.51
CA LEU A 417 3.63 22.05 8.77
C LEU A 417 3.48 21.22 7.48
N LEU A 418 2.74 20.12 7.51
CA LEU A 418 2.46 19.30 6.32
C LEU A 418 1.56 20.02 5.31
N SER A 419 0.52 20.71 5.78
CA SER A 419 -0.49 21.33 4.92
C SER A 419 -0.05 22.63 4.24
N GLU A 420 0.96 23.30 4.78
CA GLU A 420 1.36 24.64 4.32
C GLU A 420 2.56 24.62 3.37
N ASP A 421 3.41 23.59 3.44
CA ASP A 421 4.58 23.44 2.57
C ASP A 421 5.05 21.99 2.45
N TRP A 422 5.57 21.63 1.28
CA TRP A 422 6.07 20.28 1.00
C TRP A 422 7.48 20.02 1.56
N ASP A 423 8.15 21.02 2.13
CA ASP A 423 9.52 20.85 2.61
C ASP A 423 9.71 21.28 4.07
N TRP A 424 8.64 21.58 4.80
CA TRP A 424 8.74 22.10 6.17
C TRP A 424 8.84 21.03 7.26
N LEU A 425 8.28 19.82 7.06
CA LEU A 425 8.26 18.81 8.11
C LEU A 425 9.67 18.30 8.46
N MET A 426 10.48 17.94 7.47
CA MET A 426 11.83 17.41 7.70
C MET A 426 12.76 18.36 8.47
N PRO A 427 12.94 19.64 8.07
CA PRO A 427 13.77 20.58 8.81
C PRO A 427 13.17 20.94 10.18
N ALA A 428 11.83 20.91 10.35
CA ALA A 428 11.20 21.07 11.66
C ALA A 428 11.58 19.92 12.60
N VAL A 429 11.46 18.67 12.16
CA VAL A 429 11.85 17.50 12.96
C VAL A 429 13.34 17.55 13.31
N ARG A 430 14.20 17.92 12.36
CA ARG A 430 15.63 18.13 12.62
C ARG A 430 15.88 19.20 13.69
N ALA A 431 15.14 20.31 13.67
CA ALA A 431 15.27 21.35 14.68
C ALA A 431 14.81 20.85 16.06
N ILE A 432 13.74 20.05 16.12
CA ILE A 432 13.24 19.43 17.35
C ILE A 432 14.28 18.45 17.92
N ASP A 433 14.85 17.58 17.09
CA ASP A 433 15.89 16.61 17.48
C ASP A 433 17.15 17.31 18.04
N GLN A 434 17.41 18.56 17.63
CA GLN A 434 18.51 19.39 18.14
C GLN A 434 18.13 20.22 19.38
N GLY A 435 16.90 20.09 19.91
CA GLY A 435 16.41 20.90 21.02
C GLY A 435 16.13 22.37 20.66
N LYS A 436 15.94 22.69 19.38
CA LYS A 436 15.72 24.05 18.85
C LYS A 436 14.29 24.26 18.34
N ALA A 437 13.31 23.59 18.95
CA ALA A 437 11.90 23.67 18.54
C ALA A 437 11.35 25.11 18.55
N GLN A 438 11.82 25.96 19.47
CA GLN A 438 11.40 27.36 19.56
C GLN A 438 11.84 28.24 18.37
N ASP A 439 12.88 27.83 17.64
CA ASP A 439 13.41 28.57 16.50
C ASP A 439 12.78 28.16 15.15
N ILE A 440 11.80 27.24 15.13
CA ILE A 440 11.18 26.73 13.89
C ILE A 440 10.63 27.87 13.02
N ASN A 441 9.91 28.82 13.60
CA ASN A 441 9.35 29.95 12.83
C ASN A 441 10.43 30.75 12.10
N LYS A 442 11.61 30.93 12.71
CA LYS A 442 12.72 31.65 12.08
C LYS A 442 13.44 30.78 11.06
N THR A 443 13.68 29.52 11.41
CA THR A 443 14.49 28.58 10.62
C THR A 443 13.83 28.22 9.29
N LEU A 444 12.49 28.10 9.28
CA LEU A 444 11.73 27.72 8.09
C LEU A 444 11.29 28.91 7.22
N THR A 445 11.57 30.14 7.64
CA THR A 445 11.19 31.32 6.86
C THR A 445 12.08 31.44 5.62
N TYR A 446 11.46 31.58 4.46
CA TYR A 446 12.16 31.82 3.20
C TYR A 446 11.42 32.84 2.33
N LYS A 447 12.13 33.45 1.38
CA LYS A 447 11.59 34.49 0.50
C LYS A 447 11.12 33.94 -0.83
N LEU A 448 9.94 34.36 -1.27
CA LEU A 448 9.42 34.10 -2.60
C LEU A 448 9.16 35.42 -3.35
N PRO A 449 9.45 35.47 -4.66
CA PRO A 449 9.13 36.62 -5.48
C PRO A 449 7.61 36.68 -5.73
N LEU A 450 7.04 37.88 -5.60
CA LEU A 450 5.69 38.21 -6.03
C LEU A 450 5.77 39.41 -7.00
N ASP A 451 5.35 39.19 -8.24
CA ASP A 451 5.29 40.24 -9.24
C ASP A 451 4.03 41.08 -9.01
N ALA A 452 4.20 42.19 -8.28
CA ALA A 452 3.13 43.12 -7.94
C ALA A 452 3.13 44.32 -8.91
N ALA A 453 2.08 45.15 -8.83
CA ALA A 453 1.92 46.32 -9.70
C ALA A 453 3.08 47.34 -9.59
N ASN A 454 3.85 47.32 -8.50
CA ASN A 454 5.00 48.18 -8.24
C ASN A 454 6.35 47.47 -8.46
N GLY A 455 6.37 46.32 -9.14
CA GLY A 455 7.56 45.53 -9.41
C GLY A 455 7.64 44.24 -8.58
N ARG A 456 8.73 43.49 -8.76
CA ARG A 456 8.96 42.23 -8.03
C ARG A 456 9.33 42.53 -6.58
N VAL A 457 8.49 42.08 -5.66
CA VAL A 457 8.77 42.12 -4.21
C VAL A 457 9.12 40.72 -3.72
N TYR A 458 10.04 40.60 -2.78
CA TYR A 458 10.43 39.31 -2.18
C TYR A 458 9.82 39.21 -0.78
N LEU A 459 8.68 38.53 -0.68
CA LEU A 459 7.92 38.37 0.55
C LEU A 459 8.35 37.11 1.29
N ASP A 460 8.32 37.15 2.62
CA ASP A 460 8.62 36.01 3.48
C ASP A 460 7.40 35.08 3.58
N LYS A 461 7.61 33.78 3.33
CA LYS A 461 6.69 32.71 3.70
C LYS A 461 7.23 32.06 4.98
N SER A 462 6.40 32.00 6.02
CA SER A 462 6.74 31.44 7.33
C SER A 462 5.59 30.59 7.88
N PRO A 463 5.88 29.56 8.70
CA PRO A 463 4.84 28.68 9.22
C PRO A 463 3.95 29.35 10.28
N ASN A 464 4.41 30.43 10.94
CA ASN A 464 3.62 31.18 11.93
C ASN A 464 2.96 30.28 12.99
N LEU A 465 3.73 29.36 13.58
CA LEU A 465 3.31 28.56 14.72
C LEU A 465 3.16 29.45 15.95
N SER A 466 2.08 29.26 16.71
CA SER A 466 1.89 29.97 17.98
C SER A 466 2.90 29.52 19.05
N GLU A 467 3.15 30.35 20.07
CA GLU A 467 4.03 29.99 21.19
C GLU A 467 3.57 28.71 21.91
N GLY A 468 2.24 28.51 22.01
CA GLY A 468 1.67 27.28 22.58
C GLY A 468 2.00 26.04 21.75
N GLN A 469 2.01 26.14 20.42
CA GLN A 469 2.40 25.05 19.53
C GLN A 469 3.91 24.77 19.60
N LEU A 470 4.74 25.80 19.58
CA LEU A 470 6.20 25.65 19.71
C LEU A 470 6.58 25.00 21.05
N SER A 471 5.93 25.43 22.14
CA SER A 471 6.12 24.84 23.48
C SER A 471 5.63 23.40 23.56
N ALA A 472 4.55 23.05 22.84
CA ALA A 472 4.06 21.68 22.78
C ALA A 472 5.03 20.76 22.01
N LEU A 473 5.60 21.24 20.90
CA LEU A 473 6.62 20.52 20.13
C LEU A 473 7.89 20.29 20.97
N GLU A 474 8.32 21.30 21.73
CA GLU A 474 9.46 21.16 22.64
C GLU A 474 9.22 20.12 23.74
N LYS A 475 8.02 20.11 24.33
CA LYS A 475 7.64 19.14 25.38
C LYS A 475 7.48 17.72 24.86
N LEU A 476 7.02 17.56 23.62
CA LEU A 476 6.91 16.25 22.97
C LEU A 476 8.30 15.63 22.75
N GLY A 477 9.31 16.49 22.52
CA GLY A 477 10.65 16.03 22.14
C GLY A 477 10.66 15.45 20.73
N SER A 478 11.64 14.58 20.46
CA SER A 478 11.81 13.95 19.16
C SER A 478 10.55 13.15 18.77
N PRO A 479 9.85 13.51 17.67
CA PRO A 479 8.64 12.79 17.29
C PRO A 479 8.98 11.37 16.86
N SER A 480 8.22 10.37 17.32
CA SER A 480 8.43 8.98 16.87
C SER A 480 8.09 8.84 15.38
N GLN A 481 8.80 7.94 14.69
CA GLN A 481 8.51 7.67 13.28
C GLN A 481 7.10 7.09 13.13
N LEU A 482 6.65 6.28 14.10
CA LEU A 482 5.30 5.74 14.14
C LEU A 482 4.23 6.86 14.16
N ARG A 483 4.42 7.91 14.98
CA ARG A 483 3.51 9.06 15.01
C ARG A 483 3.48 9.80 13.68
N LEU A 484 4.64 10.02 13.06
CA LEU A 484 4.71 10.68 11.76
C LEU A 484 4.02 9.85 10.67
N MET A 485 4.19 8.52 10.69
CA MET A 485 3.49 7.64 9.75
C MET A 485 1.96 7.65 9.96
N TYR A 486 1.49 7.69 11.21
CA TYR A 486 0.05 7.86 11.50
C TYR A 486 -0.47 9.20 10.99
N LEU A 487 0.32 10.26 11.12
CA LEU A 487 0.00 11.58 10.59
C LEU A 487 -0.11 11.58 9.06
N ALA A 488 0.81 10.91 8.37
CA ALA A 488 0.80 10.76 6.91
C ALA A 488 -0.38 9.92 6.39
N GLU A 489 -0.79 8.88 7.15
CA GLU A 489 -1.98 8.06 6.85
C GLU A 489 -3.30 8.73 7.26
N GLY A 490 -3.26 9.92 7.90
CA GLY A 490 -4.45 10.64 8.36
C GLY A 490 -5.17 9.97 9.54
N TRP A 491 -4.45 9.24 10.39
CA TRP A 491 -4.97 8.53 11.56
C TRP A 491 -4.91 9.35 12.86
N ILE A 492 -4.27 10.52 12.80
CA ILE A 492 -4.20 11.55 13.85
C ILE A 492 -4.83 12.80 13.28
#